data_AF-A0A162T6Z5-F1
#
_entry.id   AF-A0A162T6Z5-F1
#
_cell.length_a   1.000
_cell.length_b   1.000
_cell.length_c   1.000
_cell.angle_alpha   90.00
_cell.angle_beta   90.00
_cell.angle_gamma   90.00
#
_symmetry.space_group_name_H-M   'P 1'
#
loop_
_entity.id
_entity.type
_entity.pdbx_description
1 polymer ?
#
loop_
_entity_poly.entity_id
_entity_poly.type
_entity_poly.pdbx_seq_one_letter_code
_entity_poly.pdbx_strand_id
1 'polypeptide(L)'
;MNTPKFRSALRTLWAAAAMASAISVVPHAMAATAAEANRFVLTSESAQGSSLPDAYTCDGAGTSPALAWDHAPAGTTEFAVLMSTLPPDGRTKYNWVLHGIPGATHHLARDSHGVGTTGVGSNGPNMAYQPPCSKGAGLKTYTFTVFALSAAPVLPAGSAVSGAQLLSAMSTLTLGTATLSLEHTRTGTSARAQTPPPPAPPPSPTPAITAAATTTAMAASGEQSEACARIASSLKASTTGVATVTCDGTYAYVASNGLATHTMMDGIVASNLQVPIAQNFYGSNAWKIPLNPAIAATTTTANDGPIGMAINGVPIFSPCKQGGCQNGDTKALGELDVCNGHAGRADDYHYHAAPNCLMAGQPADYWDTHPLGWALDGFAIFGYNDADGRVASRDEVCGGNTSPVSNAPAGYSYHVTDAAPYVLSCFRGTPSPDLAGQGAKFSPIRRPPVRPFGVSAMTLTTDASDGYQVVQFHTDRPFSSTETGTDSYEQKAGTHRIRYKPVTGSALAALLTQAEHAGKSACWDFQFTDGMNATTQPNVAYCR
;
A
#
# COMPACT_ATOMS: atom_id res chain seq x y z
N MET A 1 23.28 -95.03 -32.66
CA MET A 1 23.32 -93.62 -33.09
C MET A 1 21.95 -93.23 -33.63
N ASN A 2 21.48 -92.04 -33.28
CA ASN A 2 20.53 -91.18 -34.00
C ASN A 2 19.12 -91.71 -34.38
N THR A 3 18.09 -91.12 -33.72
CA THR A 3 16.83 -90.51 -34.27
C THR A 3 15.95 -91.26 -35.32
N PRO A 4 14.65 -90.91 -35.57
CA PRO A 4 13.61 -90.21 -34.76
C PRO A 4 12.14 -90.72 -34.96
N LYS A 5 11.18 -90.02 -34.30
CA LYS A 5 9.70 -89.86 -34.56
C LYS A 5 8.78 -91.08 -34.22
N PHE A 6 7.51 -90.98 -33.83
CA PHE A 6 6.40 -90.06 -34.10
C PHE A 6 5.30 -90.14 -33.00
N ARG A 7 4.71 -88.99 -32.65
CA ARG A 7 3.30 -88.65 -32.25
C ARG A 7 2.42 -89.56 -31.34
N SER A 8 1.85 -88.90 -30.32
CA SER A 8 0.44 -89.00 -29.87
C SER A 8 0.11 -87.68 -29.14
N ALA A 9 -0.70 -86.74 -29.65
CA ALA A 9 -2.15 -86.70 -29.88
C ALA A 9 -3.01 -86.60 -28.59
N LEU A 10 -3.85 -85.54 -28.58
CA LEU A 10 -5.09 -85.32 -27.82
C LEU A 10 -5.00 -84.85 -26.34
N ARG A 11 -5.31 -83.57 -26.08
CA ARG A 11 -6.67 -83.09 -25.69
C ARG A 11 -6.62 -81.67 -25.10
N THR A 12 -7.32 -80.79 -25.80
CA THR A 12 -8.17 -79.67 -25.34
C THR A 12 -8.16 -79.33 -23.84
N LEU A 13 -7.78 -78.09 -23.52
CA LEU A 13 -8.17 -77.40 -22.29
C LEU A 13 -8.81 -76.07 -22.66
N TRP A 14 -10.09 -75.95 -22.28
CA TRP A 14 -10.89 -74.74 -22.33
C TRP A 14 -10.35 -73.74 -21.30
N ALA A 15 -10.09 -72.50 -21.74
CA ALA A 15 -9.82 -71.39 -20.85
C ALA A 15 -11.15 -70.90 -20.25
N ALA A 16 -11.32 -71.09 -18.94
CA ALA A 16 -12.40 -70.47 -18.18
C ALA A 16 -11.97 -69.06 -17.74
N ALA A 17 -12.64 -68.06 -18.29
CA ALA A 17 -12.63 -66.69 -17.79
C ALA A 17 -13.69 -66.57 -16.68
N ALA A 18 -13.31 -66.09 -15.49
CA ALA A 18 -14.25 -65.68 -14.45
C ALA A 18 -13.70 -64.51 -13.63
N MET A 19 -14.13 -63.33 -14.07
CA MET A 19 -14.45 -62.10 -13.33
C MET A 19 -13.84 -61.89 -11.93
N ALA A 20 -12.82 -61.04 -11.86
CA ALA A 20 -12.55 -60.23 -10.68
C ALA A 20 -13.43 -58.97 -10.73
N SER A 21 -14.38 -58.83 -9.79
CA SER A 21 -15.08 -57.56 -9.54
C SER A 21 -14.09 -56.53 -9.00
N ALA A 22 -13.59 -55.66 -9.87
CA ALA A 22 -13.01 -54.40 -9.44
C ALA A 22 -14.15 -53.42 -9.19
N ILE A 23 -14.37 -53.06 -7.92
CA ILE A 23 -15.18 -51.91 -7.54
C ILE A 23 -14.52 -50.68 -8.17
N SER A 24 -15.04 -50.25 -9.31
CA SER A 24 -14.67 -48.98 -9.91
C SER A 24 -15.31 -47.89 -9.05
N VAL A 25 -14.52 -47.27 -8.19
CA VAL A 25 -14.88 -45.99 -7.59
C VAL A 25 -14.87 -44.98 -8.73
N VAL A 26 -16.03 -44.80 -9.36
CA VAL A 26 -16.26 -43.64 -10.22
C VAL A 26 -16.09 -42.43 -9.31
N PRO A 27 -15.12 -41.53 -9.55
CA PRO A 27 -15.18 -40.24 -8.92
C PRO A 27 -16.45 -39.60 -9.47
N HIS A 28 -17.47 -39.43 -8.62
CA HIS A 28 -18.52 -38.45 -8.86
C HIS A 28 -17.83 -37.09 -8.84
N ALA A 29 -17.21 -36.72 -9.96
CA ALA A 29 -17.03 -35.34 -10.31
C ALA A 29 -18.46 -34.78 -10.35
N MET A 30 -18.81 -34.00 -9.33
CA MET A 30 -19.99 -33.16 -9.37
C MET A 30 -19.82 -32.24 -10.57
N ALA A 31 -20.47 -32.59 -11.68
CA ALA A 31 -20.72 -31.67 -12.76
C ALA A 31 -21.68 -30.61 -12.20
N ALA A 32 -21.11 -29.52 -11.67
CA ALA A 32 -21.85 -28.29 -11.52
C ALA A 32 -22.44 -27.96 -12.89
N THR A 33 -23.77 -27.90 -12.97
CA THR A 33 -24.47 -27.61 -14.22
C THR A 33 -23.99 -26.26 -14.74
N ALA A 34 -23.73 -26.15 -16.05
CA ALA A 34 -23.23 -24.95 -16.72
C ALA A 34 -24.06 -23.65 -16.48
N ALA A 35 -25.24 -23.76 -15.86
CA ALA A 35 -26.06 -22.63 -15.41
C ALA A 35 -25.51 -21.90 -14.16
N GLU A 36 -24.74 -22.56 -13.29
CA GLU A 36 -24.11 -21.89 -12.12
C GLU A 36 -22.85 -21.11 -12.49
N ALA A 37 -22.19 -21.49 -13.58
CA ALA A 37 -20.93 -20.88 -14.03
C ALA A 37 -21.11 -19.49 -14.66
N ASN A 38 -22.35 -19.03 -14.89
CA ASN A 38 -22.62 -17.79 -15.63
C ASN A 38 -23.45 -16.76 -14.83
N ARG A 39 -23.53 -16.91 -13.50
CA ARG A 39 -24.24 -15.93 -12.64
C ARG A 39 -23.30 -14.80 -12.26
N PHE A 40 -23.81 -13.57 -12.24
CA PHE A 40 -23.07 -12.41 -11.73
C PHE A 40 -22.70 -12.65 -10.26
N VAL A 41 -21.39 -12.70 -9.96
CA VAL A 41 -20.86 -13.06 -8.64
C VAL A 41 -20.02 -11.92 -8.07
N LEU A 42 -20.07 -11.78 -6.74
CA LEU A 42 -19.27 -10.85 -5.96
C LEU A 42 -18.48 -11.64 -4.91
N THR A 43 -17.17 -11.42 -4.89
CA THR A 43 -16.25 -12.02 -3.92
C THR A 43 -15.40 -10.94 -3.26
N SER A 44 -14.76 -11.29 -2.16
CA SER A 44 -13.83 -10.42 -1.46
C SER A 44 -12.72 -11.25 -0.85
N GLU A 45 -11.48 -11.06 -1.32
CA GLU A 45 -10.29 -11.61 -0.67
C GLU A 45 -10.00 -10.97 0.70
N SER A 46 -10.70 -9.88 1.01
CA SER A 46 -10.64 -9.21 2.31
C SER A 46 -11.48 -9.93 3.36
N ALA A 47 -12.41 -10.81 2.97
CA ALA A 47 -13.19 -11.62 3.88
C ALA A 47 -12.36 -12.79 4.45
N GLN A 48 -12.63 -13.16 5.71
CA GLN A 48 -12.13 -14.40 6.32
C GLN A 48 -13.31 -15.34 6.53
N GLY A 49 -13.65 -16.13 5.51
CA GLY A 49 -14.90 -16.88 5.47
C GLY A 49 -16.10 -15.92 5.40
N SER A 50 -17.06 -16.05 6.32
CA SER A 50 -18.17 -15.09 6.46
C SER A 50 -17.80 -13.85 7.29
N SER A 51 -16.60 -13.77 7.86
CA SER A 51 -16.20 -12.66 8.73
C SER A 51 -15.70 -11.45 7.93
N LEU A 52 -16.10 -10.25 8.37
CA LEU A 52 -15.46 -8.98 8.02
C LEU A 52 -14.40 -8.65 9.08
N PRO A 53 -13.09 -8.76 8.75
CA PRO A 53 -12.01 -8.50 9.70
C PRO A 53 -12.00 -7.05 10.20
N ASP A 54 -11.48 -6.87 11.42
CA ASP A 54 -11.37 -5.56 12.10
C ASP A 54 -10.64 -4.51 11.26
N ALA A 55 -9.71 -4.92 10.40
CA ALA A 55 -8.99 -4.04 9.47
C ALA A 55 -9.92 -3.16 8.63
N TYR A 56 -11.14 -3.61 8.34
CA TYR A 56 -12.13 -2.90 7.53
C TYR A 56 -13.24 -2.24 8.39
N THR A 57 -13.13 -2.32 9.71
CA THR A 57 -14.05 -1.69 10.67
C THR A 57 -13.36 -0.54 11.40
N CYS A 58 -14.10 0.20 12.22
CA CYS A 58 -13.52 1.29 13.02
C CYS A 58 -12.61 0.79 14.15
N ASP A 59 -12.67 -0.51 14.47
CA ASP A 59 -11.80 -1.13 15.46
C ASP A 59 -10.40 -1.46 14.88
N GLY A 60 -10.22 -1.44 13.55
CA GLY A 60 -8.93 -1.56 12.86
C GLY A 60 -8.57 -0.36 11.99
N ALA A 61 -8.04 -0.61 10.79
CA ALA A 61 -7.52 0.43 9.88
C ALA A 61 -8.64 1.26 9.21
N GLY A 62 -9.87 0.73 9.17
CA GLY A 62 -11.03 1.39 8.58
C GLY A 62 -10.98 1.52 7.05
N THR A 63 -10.17 0.71 6.37
CA THR A 63 -10.05 0.72 4.91
C THR A 63 -11.21 -0.01 4.25
N SER A 64 -11.54 0.34 2.99
CA SER A 64 -12.53 -0.42 2.23
C SER A 64 -11.99 -1.82 1.90
N PRO A 65 -12.82 -2.88 1.98
CA PRO A 65 -12.40 -4.21 1.59
C PRO A 65 -12.26 -4.31 0.07
N ALA A 66 -11.33 -5.15 -0.39
CA ALA A 66 -11.23 -5.51 -1.80
C ALA A 66 -12.51 -6.25 -2.24
N LEU A 67 -13.07 -5.86 -3.37
CA LEU A 67 -14.23 -6.51 -3.99
C LEU A 67 -13.85 -6.94 -5.40
N ALA A 68 -14.22 -8.14 -5.81
CA ALA A 68 -14.09 -8.59 -7.18
C ALA A 68 -15.42 -9.14 -7.67
N TRP A 69 -15.77 -8.88 -8.91
CA TRP A 69 -16.98 -9.41 -9.50
C TRP A 69 -16.72 -9.95 -10.89
N ASP A 70 -17.46 -11.00 -11.24
CA ASP A 70 -17.31 -11.71 -12.49
C ASP A 70 -18.69 -12.08 -13.07
N HIS A 71 -18.74 -12.33 -14.38
CA HIS A 71 -19.97 -12.63 -15.13
C HIS A 71 -21.03 -11.51 -15.03
N ALA A 72 -20.60 -10.25 -15.13
CA ALA A 72 -21.51 -9.12 -15.26
C ALA A 72 -22.41 -9.28 -16.51
N PRO A 73 -23.72 -8.95 -16.43
CA PRO A 73 -24.63 -9.06 -17.58
C PRO A 73 -24.14 -8.29 -18.81
N ALA A 74 -24.37 -8.83 -20.00
CA ALA A 74 -24.09 -8.13 -21.25
C ALA A 74 -24.87 -6.81 -21.33
N GLY A 75 -24.23 -5.76 -21.86
CA GLY A 75 -24.82 -4.41 -21.92
C GLY A 75 -24.54 -3.56 -20.68
N THR A 76 -23.74 -4.04 -19.73
CA THR A 76 -23.26 -3.22 -18.60
C THR A 76 -22.36 -2.10 -19.10
N THR A 77 -22.76 -0.85 -18.83
CA THR A 77 -21.99 0.36 -19.16
C THR A 77 -21.34 0.99 -17.93
N GLU A 78 -21.90 0.74 -16.74
CA GLU A 78 -21.44 1.27 -15.47
C GLU A 78 -21.78 0.31 -14.33
N PHE A 79 -21.00 0.33 -13.25
CA PHE A 79 -21.31 -0.32 -11.99
C PHE A 79 -21.58 0.68 -10.86
N ALA A 80 -22.35 0.24 -9.87
CA ALA A 80 -22.47 0.90 -8.58
C ALA A 80 -22.22 -0.10 -7.44
N VAL A 81 -21.69 0.38 -6.31
CA VAL A 81 -21.48 -0.41 -5.10
C VAL A 81 -22.20 0.23 -3.92
N LEU A 82 -22.98 -0.58 -3.22
CA LEU A 82 -23.54 -0.24 -1.92
C LEU A 82 -23.03 -1.23 -0.87
N MET A 83 -22.53 -0.72 0.25
CA MET A 83 -22.40 -1.50 1.48
C MET A 83 -23.49 -1.04 2.44
N SER A 84 -24.31 -1.97 2.92
CA SER A 84 -25.41 -1.66 3.82
C SER A 84 -25.44 -2.58 5.04
N THR A 85 -26.11 -2.12 6.10
CA THR A 85 -26.43 -2.93 7.28
C THR A 85 -27.85 -2.62 7.72
N LEU A 86 -28.51 -3.58 8.37
CA LEU A 86 -29.85 -3.43 8.92
C LEU A 86 -29.79 -3.48 10.45
N PRO A 87 -29.75 -2.32 11.14
CA PRO A 87 -29.79 -2.27 12.59
C PRO A 87 -31.17 -2.67 13.15
N PRO A 88 -31.28 -2.89 14.47
CA PRO A 88 -32.54 -3.27 15.12
C PRO A 88 -33.68 -2.25 15.00
N ASP A 89 -33.39 -0.99 14.62
CA ASP A 89 -34.40 0.03 14.36
C ASP A 89 -35.12 -0.13 13.01
N GLY A 90 -34.76 -1.17 12.24
CA GLY A 90 -35.42 -1.57 11.00
C GLY A 90 -35.11 -0.70 9.79
N ARG A 91 -34.21 0.29 9.93
CA ARG A 91 -33.85 1.21 8.83
C ARG A 91 -32.49 0.87 8.26
N THR A 92 -32.43 0.58 6.96
CA THR A 92 -31.17 0.33 6.25
C THR A 92 -30.21 1.51 6.40
N LYS A 93 -28.98 1.22 6.83
CA LYS A 93 -27.87 2.18 6.86
C LYS A 93 -26.86 1.83 5.77
N TYR A 94 -26.28 2.84 5.16
CA TYR A 94 -25.25 2.69 4.14
C TYR A 94 -23.89 3.06 4.71
N ASN A 95 -22.95 2.13 4.62
CA ASN A 95 -21.55 2.29 4.99
C ASN A 95 -20.68 2.65 3.78
N TRP A 96 -21.14 2.38 2.56
CA TRP A 96 -20.44 2.77 1.34
C TRP A 96 -21.45 3.02 0.24
N VAL A 97 -21.30 4.14 -0.45
CA VAL A 97 -22.08 4.53 -1.62
C VAL A 97 -21.09 4.92 -2.71
N LEU A 98 -21.08 4.18 -3.81
CA LEU A 98 -20.18 4.41 -4.93
C LEU A 98 -20.95 4.17 -6.23
N HIS A 99 -20.88 5.10 -7.17
CA HIS A 99 -21.48 4.99 -8.51
C HIS A 99 -20.50 5.50 -9.55
N GLY A 100 -20.82 5.50 -10.84
CA GLY A 100 -19.90 5.98 -11.87
C GLY A 100 -18.72 5.05 -12.16
N ILE A 101 -18.77 3.78 -11.71
CA ILE A 101 -17.67 2.84 -11.92
C ILE A 101 -17.72 2.37 -13.38
N PRO A 102 -16.66 2.50 -14.18
CA PRO A 102 -16.71 2.11 -15.59
C PRO A 102 -17.13 0.65 -15.80
N GLY A 103 -17.94 0.36 -16.83
CA GLY A 103 -18.42 -1.00 -17.15
C GLY A 103 -17.33 -2.03 -17.49
N ALA A 104 -16.09 -1.58 -17.72
CA ALA A 104 -14.91 -2.43 -17.90
C ALA A 104 -14.20 -2.79 -16.58
N THR A 105 -14.64 -2.23 -15.44
CA THR A 105 -14.07 -2.54 -14.13
C THR A 105 -14.64 -3.84 -13.59
N HIS A 106 -13.78 -4.74 -13.13
CA HIS A 106 -14.15 -6.05 -12.59
C HIS A 106 -13.77 -6.23 -11.11
N HIS A 107 -13.14 -5.23 -10.50
CA HIS A 107 -12.74 -5.26 -9.10
C HIS A 107 -12.50 -3.86 -8.55
N LEU A 108 -12.56 -3.75 -7.23
CA LEU A 108 -12.07 -2.64 -6.42
C LEU A 108 -10.99 -3.20 -5.50
N ALA A 109 -9.81 -2.60 -5.51
CA ALA A 109 -8.74 -2.98 -4.59
C ALA A 109 -9.12 -2.66 -3.14
N ARG A 110 -8.39 -3.26 -2.18
CA ARG A 110 -8.44 -2.82 -0.80
C ARG A 110 -8.08 -1.33 -0.74
N ASP A 111 -8.82 -0.57 0.06
CA ASP A 111 -8.64 0.88 0.20
C ASP A 111 -8.73 1.61 -1.16
N SER A 112 -9.66 1.18 -2.02
CA SER A 112 -9.85 1.76 -3.35
C SER A 112 -10.40 3.20 -3.28
N HIS A 113 -9.71 4.11 -3.97
CA HIS A 113 -10.08 5.50 -4.21
C HIS A 113 -10.00 5.82 -5.70
N GLY A 114 -10.68 6.88 -6.15
CA GLY A 114 -10.59 7.37 -7.54
C GLY A 114 -11.29 6.52 -8.60
N VAL A 115 -11.94 5.42 -8.22
CA VAL A 115 -12.79 4.61 -9.10
C VAL A 115 -14.25 4.98 -8.89
N GLY A 116 -14.86 5.65 -9.86
CA GLY A 116 -16.22 6.17 -9.75
C GLY A 116 -16.33 7.42 -8.87
N THR A 117 -17.54 7.72 -8.42
CA THR A 117 -17.93 8.88 -7.61
C THR A 117 -18.53 8.40 -6.29
N THR A 118 -17.97 8.88 -5.18
CA THR A 118 -18.45 8.54 -3.83
C THR A 118 -19.70 9.33 -3.47
N GLY A 119 -20.67 8.63 -2.89
CA GLY A 119 -21.83 9.22 -2.22
C GLY A 119 -21.62 9.34 -0.71
N VAL A 120 -22.65 9.79 0.00
CA VAL A 120 -22.65 9.88 1.46
C VAL A 120 -23.27 8.64 2.11
N GLY A 121 -22.54 8.07 3.07
CA GLY A 121 -23.06 7.05 3.97
C GLY A 121 -23.88 7.65 5.12
N SER A 122 -24.52 6.79 5.90
CA SER A 122 -25.50 7.19 6.92
C SER A 122 -24.89 7.81 8.20
N ASN A 123 -23.57 7.83 8.36
CA ASN A 123 -22.90 8.27 9.59
C ASN A 123 -22.32 9.70 9.53
N GLY A 124 -22.51 10.45 8.43
CA GLY A 124 -22.02 11.83 8.32
C GLY A 124 -21.78 12.28 6.88
N PRO A 125 -21.37 13.54 6.65
CA PRO A 125 -21.24 14.13 5.32
C PRO A 125 -20.02 13.62 4.52
N ASN A 126 -19.22 12.72 5.10
CA ASN A 126 -18.02 12.21 4.46
C ASN A 126 -18.39 11.33 3.25
N MET A 127 -17.94 11.75 2.07
CA MET A 127 -18.10 11.05 0.79
C MET A 127 -16.99 10.01 0.59
N ALA A 128 -17.01 8.97 1.42
CA ALA A 128 -16.02 7.90 1.41
C ALA A 128 -16.62 6.60 1.97
N TYR A 129 -15.84 5.53 1.96
CA TYR A 129 -16.10 4.36 2.78
C TYR A 129 -16.21 4.75 4.26
N GLN A 130 -17.32 4.40 4.90
CA GLN A 130 -17.60 4.66 6.31
C GLN A 130 -17.49 3.33 7.07
N PRO A 131 -16.33 3.03 7.68
CA PRO A 131 -16.08 1.73 8.28
C PRO A 131 -17.13 1.38 9.34
N PRO A 132 -17.64 0.14 9.34
CA PRO A 132 -18.47 -0.42 10.41
C PRO A 132 -18.03 -0.01 11.81
N CYS A 133 -18.94 0.56 12.58
CA CYS A 133 -18.64 0.99 13.95
C CYS A 133 -19.84 0.78 14.86
N SER A 134 -20.37 -0.45 14.89
CA SER A 134 -21.55 -0.74 15.70
C SER A 134 -21.27 -0.50 17.19
N LYS A 135 -22.21 0.18 17.85
CA LYS A 135 -22.24 0.34 19.31
C LYS A 135 -22.98 -0.86 19.91
N GLY A 136 -22.38 -1.50 20.91
CA GLY A 136 -22.96 -2.65 21.62
C GLY A 136 -22.54 -4.02 21.06
N ALA A 137 -22.70 -5.05 21.90
CA ALA A 137 -22.33 -6.42 21.58
C ALA A 137 -23.25 -7.06 20.52
N GLY A 138 -22.77 -8.15 19.92
CA GLY A 138 -23.53 -9.02 19.04
C GLY A 138 -23.21 -8.85 17.56
N LEU A 139 -23.38 -9.94 16.82
CA LEU A 139 -23.12 -10.05 15.38
C LEU A 139 -23.88 -8.99 14.58
N LYS A 140 -23.20 -8.39 13.60
CA LYS A 140 -23.77 -7.46 12.64
C LYS A 140 -23.41 -7.92 11.24
N THR A 141 -24.41 -8.01 10.37
CA THR A 141 -24.22 -8.34 8.96
C THR A 141 -24.11 -7.06 8.15
N TYR A 142 -23.10 -7.01 7.29
CA TYR A 142 -22.87 -5.97 6.31
C TYR A 142 -22.94 -6.59 4.92
N THR A 143 -23.88 -6.11 4.11
CA THR A 143 -24.12 -6.62 2.77
C THR A 143 -23.54 -5.65 1.74
N PHE A 144 -22.55 -6.13 1.00
CA PHE A 144 -22.01 -5.51 -0.19
C PHE A 144 -22.86 -5.93 -1.38
N THR A 145 -23.26 -4.97 -2.21
CA THR A 145 -24.00 -5.22 -3.45
C THR A 145 -23.34 -4.45 -4.57
N VAL A 146 -22.95 -5.16 -5.63
CA VAL A 146 -22.57 -4.55 -6.91
C VAL A 146 -23.77 -4.60 -7.84
N PHE A 147 -24.08 -3.47 -8.47
CA PHE A 147 -25.14 -3.32 -9.46
C PHE A 147 -24.50 -3.12 -10.83
N ALA A 148 -24.90 -3.93 -11.80
CA ALA A 148 -24.52 -3.76 -13.20
C ALA A 148 -25.60 -2.96 -13.92
N LEU A 149 -25.26 -1.79 -14.47
CA LEU A 149 -26.20 -0.82 -15.00
C LEU A 149 -26.10 -0.70 -16.53
N SER A 150 -27.24 -0.55 -17.20
CA SER A 150 -27.31 -0.33 -18.65
C SER A 150 -26.95 1.09 -19.07
N ALA A 151 -27.06 2.08 -18.17
CA ALA A 151 -26.70 3.47 -18.39
C ALA A 151 -26.39 4.17 -17.06
N ALA A 152 -25.79 5.36 -17.14
CA ALA A 152 -25.55 6.21 -15.98
C ALA A 152 -26.89 6.68 -15.35
N PRO A 153 -27.09 6.54 -14.03
CA PRO A 153 -28.29 7.01 -13.35
C PRO A 153 -28.38 8.54 -13.35
N VAL A 154 -29.59 9.09 -13.51
CA VAL A 154 -29.83 10.53 -13.39
C VAL A 154 -29.87 10.89 -11.91
N LEU A 155 -28.82 11.57 -11.44
CA LEU A 155 -28.64 11.95 -10.05
C LEU A 155 -28.81 13.47 -9.86
N PRO A 156 -29.26 13.95 -8.69
CA PRO A 156 -29.45 15.38 -8.45
C PRO A 156 -28.12 16.14 -8.49
N ALA A 157 -28.03 17.19 -9.31
CA ALA A 157 -26.83 18.00 -9.45
C ALA A 157 -26.48 18.76 -8.15
N GLY A 158 -25.20 18.79 -7.80
CA GLY A 158 -24.68 19.61 -6.69
C GLY A 158 -25.02 19.13 -5.28
N SER A 159 -25.52 17.90 -5.11
CA SER A 159 -25.83 17.32 -3.80
C SER A 159 -25.10 16.00 -3.56
N ALA A 160 -24.79 15.73 -2.29
CA ALA A 160 -24.24 14.45 -1.88
C ALA A 160 -25.28 13.33 -2.07
N VAL A 161 -24.98 12.35 -2.93
CA VAL A 161 -25.89 11.25 -3.26
C VAL A 161 -25.91 10.24 -2.13
N SER A 162 -27.07 10.04 -1.51
CA SER A 162 -27.27 8.97 -0.51
C SER A 162 -27.51 7.61 -1.16
N GLY A 163 -27.26 6.52 -0.42
CA GLY A 163 -27.52 5.17 -0.92
C GLY A 163 -28.98 4.92 -1.33
N ALA A 164 -29.94 5.56 -0.65
CA ALA A 164 -31.36 5.46 -1.01
C ALA A 164 -31.70 6.18 -2.32
N GLN A 165 -31.11 7.36 -2.54
CA GLN A 165 -31.27 8.10 -3.81
C GLN A 165 -30.64 7.33 -4.98
N LEU A 166 -29.45 6.78 -4.78
CA LEU A 166 -28.78 5.96 -5.78
C LEU A 166 -29.60 4.71 -6.12
N LEU A 167 -30.08 3.98 -5.10
CA LEU A 167 -30.92 2.79 -5.27
C LEU A 167 -32.22 3.09 -6.04
N SER A 168 -32.87 4.21 -5.75
CA SER A 168 -34.04 4.65 -6.51
C SER A 168 -33.68 4.95 -7.98
N ALA A 169 -32.60 5.69 -8.20
CA ALA A 169 -32.18 6.14 -9.54
C ALA A 169 -31.71 4.99 -10.46
N MET A 170 -31.19 3.89 -9.90
CA MET A 170 -30.72 2.74 -10.68
C MET A 170 -31.76 1.63 -10.89
N SER A 171 -32.94 1.73 -10.26
CA SER A 171 -33.93 0.64 -10.24
C SER A 171 -34.38 0.13 -11.61
N THR A 172 -34.54 1.02 -12.59
CA THR A 172 -34.93 0.68 -13.98
C THR A 172 -33.73 0.43 -14.90
N LEU A 173 -32.52 0.72 -14.44
CA LEU A 173 -31.26 0.60 -15.19
C LEU A 173 -30.48 -0.68 -14.84
N THR A 174 -30.83 -1.34 -13.73
CA THR A 174 -30.10 -2.50 -13.22
C THR A 174 -30.35 -3.73 -14.09
N LEU A 175 -29.28 -4.22 -14.73
CA LEU A 175 -29.27 -5.46 -15.52
C LEU A 175 -29.05 -6.70 -14.66
N GLY A 176 -28.38 -6.53 -13.52
CA GLY A 176 -28.14 -7.61 -12.56
C GLY A 176 -27.43 -7.11 -11.30
N THR A 177 -27.51 -7.90 -10.24
CA THR A 177 -26.86 -7.60 -8.96
C THR A 177 -26.11 -8.81 -8.44
N ALA A 178 -24.97 -8.58 -7.81
CA ALA A 178 -24.23 -9.59 -7.06
C ALA A 178 -24.04 -9.11 -5.62
N THR A 179 -24.26 -10.01 -4.65
CA THR A 179 -24.21 -9.68 -3.22
C THR A 179 -23.20 -10.53 -2.47
N LEU A 180 -22.59 -9.93 -1.45
CA LEU A 180 -21.71 -10.58 -0.49
C LEU A 180 -22.07 -10.06 0.91
N SER A 181 -22.46 -10.96 1.80
CA SER A 181 -22.75 -10.64 3.20
C SER A 181 -21.58 -11.08 4.08
N LEU A 182 -21.00 -10.12 4.79
CA LEU A 182 -19.94 -10.36 5.77
C LEU A 182 -20.41 -9.96 7.16
N GLU A 183 -19.92 -10.65 8.17
CA GLU A 183 -20.36 -10.53 9.54
C GLU A 183 -19.24 -10.01 10.43
N HIS A 184 -19.57 -9.13 11.36
CA HIS A 184 -18.60 -8.64 12.34
C HIS A 184 -19.25 -8.57 13.72
N THR A 185 -18.56 -9.11 14.72
CA THR A 185 -18.95 -8.98 16.12
C THR A 185 -17.90 -8.15 16.84
N ARG A 186 -18.33 -7.03 17.41
CA ARG A 186 -17.49 -6.29 18.35
C ARG A 186 -17.51 -7.01 19.69
N THR A 187 -16.39 -7.58 20.09
CA THR A 187 -16.25 -8.22 21.41
C THR A 187 -16.19 -7.13 22.47
N GLY A 188 -17.29 -6.98 23.23
CA GLY A 188 -17.25 -6.25 24.49
C GLY A 188 -16.27 -6.93 25.46
N THR A 189 -15.50 -6.16 26.21
CA THR A 189 -14.59 -6.63 27.26
C THR A 189 -15.26 -7.69 28.15
N SER A 190 -14.84 -8.95 28.03
CA SER A 190 -14.99 -9.99 29.06
C SER A 190 -14.08 -11.18 28.75
N ALA A 191 -13.30 -11.55 29.76
CA ALA A 191 -12.28 -12.59 29.76
C ALA A 191 -12.78 -13.94 29.20
N ARG A 192 -11.93 -14.62 28.43
CA ARG A 192 -12.06 -16.08 28.23
C ARG A 192 -10.69 -16.74 28.31
N ALA A 193 -10.51 -17.49 29.39
CA ALA A 193 -9.43 -18.45 29.56
C ALA A 193 -9.45 -19.46 28.39
N GLN A 194 -8.30 -19.64 27.74
CA GLN A 194 -8.06 -20.77 26.85
C GLN A 194 -6.75 -21.43 27.27
N THR A 195 -6.86 -22.71 27.60
CA THR A 195 -5.76 -23.62 27.92
C THR A 195 -4.75 -23.71 26.77
N PRO A 196 -3.44 -23.82 27.07
CA PRO A 196 -2.39 -23.79 26.06
C PRO A 196 -2.27 -25.13 25.29
N PRO A 197 -1.91 -25.11 24.00
CA PRO A 197 -1.46 -26.30 23.27
C PRO A 197 -0.05 -26.73 23.73
N PRO A 198 0.36 -27.99 23.49
CA PRO A 198 1.62 -28.53 23.99
C PRO A 198 2.84 -27.84 23.36
N PRO A 199 3.99 -27.78 24.08
CA PRO A 199 5.15 -27.01 23.66
C PRO A 199 5.82 -27.62 22.42
N ALA A 200 6.19 -26.74 21.49
CA ALA A 200 7.04 -27.08 20.35
C ALA A 200 8.47 -27.45 20.82
N PRO A 201 9.16 -28.37 20.11
CA PRO A 201 10.52 -28.75 20.45
C PRO A 201 11.52 -27.58 20.26
N PRO A 202 12.63 -27.58 21.01
CA PRO A 202 13.56 -26.45 21.06
C PRO A 202 14.28 -26.23 19.71
N PRO A 203 14.55 -24.97 19.34
CA PRO A 203 15.32 -24.66 18.13
C PRO A 203 16.78 -25.11 18.30
N SER A 204 17.31 -25.76 17.27
CA SER A 204 18.74 -26.02 17.13
C SER A 204 19.51 -24.72 16.89
N PRO A 205 20.79 -24.62 17.32
CA PRO A 205 21.55 -23.39 17.27
C PRO A 205 21.87 -22.96 15.83
N THR A 206 21.63 -21.69 15.56
CA THR A 206 21.95 -20.98 14.31
C THR A 206 23.46 -20.99 14.03
N PRO A 207 23.94 -21.45 12.86
CA PRO A 207 25.31 -21.21 12.44
C PRO A 207 25.47 -19.77 11.94
N ALA A 208 26.61 -19.16 12.28
CA ALA A 208 27.04 -17.87 11.75
C ALA A 208 27.06 -17.87 10.22
N ILE A 209 26.38 -16.90 9.61
CA ILE A 209 26.33 -16.73 8.16
C ILE A 209 27.57 -15.95 7.71
N THR A 210 28.62 -16.66 7.33
CA THR A 210 29.63 -16.14 6.40
C THR A 210 29.03 -16.14 4.99
N ALA A 211 29.09 -14.99 4.34
CA ALA A 211 28.63 -14.76 2.99
C ALA A 211 29.36 -15.64 1.97
N ALA A 212 28.59 -16.37 1.17
CA ALA A 212 28.89 -16.72 -0.22
C ALA A 212 27.66 -17.42 -0.81
N ALA A 213 26.66 -16.65 -1.25
CA ALA A 213 25.60 -17.18 -2.11
C ALA A 213 26.11 -17.13 -3.56
N THR A 214 26.59 -18.26 -4.05
CA THR A 214 26.78 -18.49 -5.49
C THR A 214 25.41 -18.77 -6.08
N THR A 215 24.69 -17.73 -6.49
CA THR A 215 23.52 -17.86 -7.36
C THR A 215 24.00 -17.85 -8.81
N THR A 216 23.73 -18.94 -9.51
CA THR A 216 23.90 -19.02 -10.96
C THR A 216 22.93 -18.03 -11.61
N ALA A 217 23.44 -16.84 -11.93
CA ALA A 217 22.73 -15.89 -12.77
C ALA A 217 22.50 -16.53 -14.14
N MET A 218 21.24 -16.69 -14.54
CA MET A 218 20.93 -16.77 -15.96
C MET A 218 21.38 -15.45 -16.58
N ALA A 219 22.29 -15.51 -17.55
CA ALA A 219 22.84 -14.35 -18.21
C ALA A 219 21.70 -13.50 -18.79
N ALA A 220 21.54 -12.29 -18.22
CA ALA A 220 20.71 -11.26 -18.79
C ALA A 220 21.24 -10.92 -20.19
N SER A 221 20.33 -10.69 -21.14
CA SER A 221 20.69 -10.14 -22.46
C SER A 221 21.42 -8.80 -22.26
N GLY A 222 22.34 -8.44 -23.15
CA GLY A 222 23.29 -7.32 -22.94
C GLY A 222 22.66 -5.98 -22.56
N GLU A 223 21.44 -5.69 -23.00
CA GLU A 223 20.72 -4.45 -22.64
C GLU A 223 20.15 -4.47 -21.21
N GLN A 224 19.74 -5.63 -20.70
CA GLN A 224 19.18 -5.77 -19.35
C GLN A 224 20.26 -5.58 -18.27
N SER A 225 21.50 -6.02 -18.55
CA SER A 225 22.64 -5.77 -17.66
C SER A 225 23.03 -4.29 -17.64
N GLU A 226 22.95 -3.59 -18.78
CA GLU A 226 23.20 -2.14 -18.86
C GLU A 226 22.14 -1.31 -18.15
N ALA A 227 20.85 -1.63 -18.32
CA ALA A 227 19.76 -0.95 -17.62
C ALA A 227 19.91 -1.08 -16.10
N CYS A 228 20.19 -2.29 -15.62
CA CYS A 228 20.46 -2.54 -14.22
C CYS A 228 21.71 -1.76 -13.74
N ALA A 229 22.78 -1.74 -14.54
CA ALA A 229 24.01 -1.02 -14.21
C ALA A 229 23.81 0.49 -14.12
N ARG A 230 22.94 1.09 -14.96
CA ARG A 230 22.57 2.51 -14.87
C ARG A 230 21.90 2.83 -13.54
N ILE A 231 20.89 2.05 -13.14
CA ILE A 231 20.22 2.21 -11.84
C ILE A 231 21.24 2.03 -10.72
N ALA A 232 22.00 0.94 -10.71
CA ALA A 232 23.01 0.66 -9.68
C ALA A 232 24.08 1.75 -9.57
N SER A 233 24.48 2.36 -10.68
CA SER A 233 25.46 3.45 -10.68
C SER A 233 24.85 4.75 -10.13
N SER A 234 23.61 5.06 -10.48
CA SER A 234 22.91 6.24 -9.95
C SER A 234 22.79 6.22 -8.42
N LEU A 235 22.49 5.05 -7.83
CA LEU A 235 22.37 4.88 -6.37
C LEU A 235 23.66 5.20 -5.62
N LYS A 236 24.83 4.95 -6.23
CA LYS A 236 26.14 5.21 -5.61
C LYS A 236 26.47 6.71 -5.49
N ALA A 237 25.75 7.56 -6.22
CA ALA A 237 25.97 9.00 -6.19
C ALA A 237 25.37 9.68 -4.96
N SER A 238 24.44 9.00 -4.28
CA SER A 238 23.83 9.50 -3.05
C SER A 238 24.75 9.32 -1.86
N THR A 239 24.88 10.38 -1.05
CA THR A 239 25.51 10.36 0.28
C THR A 239 24.47 10.46 1.40
N THR A 240 23.19 10.62 1.07
CA THR A 240 22.13 11.01 2.01
C THR A 240 21.08 9.92 2.25
N GLY A 241 21.49 8.65 2.27
CA GLY A 241 20.61 7.50 2.51
C GLY A 241 21.30 6.17 2.18
N VAL A 242 20.58 5.06 2.33
CA VAL A 242 21.10 3.71 2.03
C VAL A 242 20.13 2.99 1.11
N ALA A 243 20.52 2.89 -0.17
CA ALA A 243 19.82 2.11 -1.18
C ALA A 243 20.73 1.08 -1.81
N THR A 244 20.18 -0.10 -2.08
CA THR A 244 20.82 -1.12 -2.91
C THR A 244 19.88 -1.52 -4.03
N VAL A 245 20.43 -2.16 -5.06
CA VAL A 245 19.63 -2.69 -6.15
C VAL A 245 20.11 -4.07 -6.53
N THR A 246 19.14 -4.96 -6.75
CA THR A 246 19.34 -6.22 -7.48
C THR A 246 18.42 -6.20 -8.69
N CYS A 247 18.67 -7.05 -9.68
CA CYS A 247 17.88 -7.08 -10.90
C CYS A 247 17.59 -8.52 -11.32
N ASP A 248 16.44 -8.72 -11.95
CA ASP A 248 16.16 -9.88 -12.78
C ASP A 248 16.03 -9.44 -14.26
N GLY A 249 15.42 -10.26 -15.12
CA GLY A 249 15.25 -9.91 -16.53
C GLY A 249 14.17 -8.86 -16.83
N THR A 250 13.39 -8.43 -15.83
CA THR A 250 12.23 -7.54 -15.98
C THR A 250 12.36 -6.28 -15.13
N TYR A 251 12.77 -6.42 -13.86
CA TYR A 251 12.78 -5.35 -12.88
C TYR A 251 14.15 -5.20 -12.21
N ALA A 252 14.49 -3.95 -11.90
CA ALA A 252 15.36 -3.60 -10.81
C ALA A 252 14.55 -3.55 -9.51
N TYR A 253 15.11 -4.09 -8.43
CA TYR A 253 14.54 -4.13 -7.09
C TYR A 253 15.33 -3.16 -6.20
N VAL A 254 14.84 -1.94 -6.06
CA VAL A 254 15.45 -0.91 -5.21
C VAL A 254 15.07 -1.18 -3.77
N ALA A 255 16.06 -1.54 -2.96
CA ALA A 255 15.89 -1.89 -1.56
C ALA A 255 16.50 -0.84 -0.62
N SER A 256 15.77 -0.48 0.43
CA SER A 256 16.19 0.53 1.40
C SER A 256 15.38 0.42 2.71
N ASN A 257 15.77 1.21 3.70
CA ASN A 257 14.97 1.44 4.89
C ASN A 257 14.03 2.66 4.77
N GLY A 258 13.97 3.29 3.59
CA GLY A 258 13.13 4.46 3.32
C GLY A 258 13.53 5.75 4.03
N LEU A 259 14.69 5.81 4.69
CA LEU A 259 15.13 7.01 5.41
C LEU A 259 16.28 7.72 4.70
N ALA A 260 16.26 9.04 4.76
CA ALA A 260 17.41 9.86 4.43
C ALA A 260 18.37 9.97 5.62
N THR A 261 19.63 10.31 5.35
CA THR A 261 20.61 10.71 6.37
C THR A 261 20.89 12.22 6.37
N HIS A 262 20.28 12.98 5.45
CA HIS A 262 20.22 14.43 5.54
C HIS A 262 19.13 14.88 6.53
N THR A 263 19.01 16.19 6.75
CA THR A 263 17.95 16.80 7.55
C THR A 263 16.55 16.32 7.14
N MET A 264 15.67 16.04 8.09
CA MET A 264 14.27 15.68 7.84
C MET A 264 13.38 16.49 8.79
N MET A 265 12.13 16.73 8.42
CA MET A 265 11.10 17.42 9.25
C MET A 265 11.34 18.91 9.55
N ASP A 266 12.57 19.40 9.39
CA ASP A 266 12.91 20.80 9.65
C ASP A 266 12.12 21.77 8.75
N GLY A 267 11.55 22.81 9.36
CA GLY A 267 10.91 23.91 8.62
C GLY A 267 9.46 23.68 8.21
N ILE A 268 8.83 22.57 8.60
CA ILE A 268 7.39 22.35 8.43
C ILE A 268 6.62 23.41 9.26
N VAL A 269 5.66 24.08 8.61
CA VAL A 269 4.84 25.16 9.19
C VAL A 269 3.35 24.81 9.30
N ALA A 270 2.96 23.65 8.79
CA ALA A 270 1.60 23.13 8.91
C ALA A 270 1.58 21.88 9.79
N SER A 271 0.79 20.86 9.45
CA SER A 271 0.68 19.67 10.29
C SER A 271 1.61 18.57 9.79
N ASN A 272 2.59 18.19 10.61
CA ASN A 272 3.19 16.86 10.56
C ASN A 272 3.61 16.42 11.96
N LEU A 273 2.83 15.54 12.58
CA LEU A 273 3.14 14.98 13.91
C LEU A 273 3.53 13.50 13.82
N GLN A 274 3.81 13.07 12.59
CA GLN A 274 4.48 11.83 12.28
C GLN A 274 5.98 12.02 12.48
N VAL A 275 6.69 10.92 12.69
CA VAL A 275 8.14 10.94 12.84
C VAL A 275 8.74 9.98 11.82
N PRO A 276 9.94 10.25 11.29
CA PRO A 276 10.54 9.34 10.34
C PRO A 276 11.10 8.10 11.05
N ILE A 277 10.52 6.93 10.78
CA ILE A 277 11.03 5.61 11.19
C ILE A 277 11.35 4.74 9.96
N ALA A 278 12.27 3.79 10.17
CA ALA A 278 12.68 2.87 9.13
C ALA A 278 11.51 2.00 8.64
N GLN A 279 11.38 1.91 7.32
CA GLN A 279 10.45 1.02 6.62
C GLN A 279 11.17 -0.24 6.13
N ASN A 280 10.43 -1.31 5.84
CA ASN A 280 11.01 -2.55 5.31
C ASN A 280 10.77 -2.64 3.80
N PHE A 281 11.60 -1.96 3.01
CA PHE A 281 11.61 -2.09 1.55
C PHE A 281 12.69 -3.08 1.09
N TYR A 282 12.89 -4.19 1.82
CA TYR A 282 13.85 -5.23 1.47
C TYR A 282 13.15 -6.49 0.92
N GLY A 283 13.92 -7.33 0.21
CA GLY A 283 13.41 -8.61 -0.29
C GLY A 283 12.19 -8.43 -1.19
N SER A 284 11.09 -9.14 -0.87
CA SER A 284 9.83 -9.04 -1.61
C SER A 284 9.18 -7.66 -1.55
N ASN A 285 9.57 -6.82 -0.58
CA ASN A 285 9.05 -5.46 -0.42
C ASN A 285 9.89 -4.40 -1.15
N ALA A 286 11.03 -4.76 -1.74
CA ALA A 286 11.81 -3.86 -2.58
C ALA A 286 10.96 -3.26 -3.71
N TRP A 287 11.26 -2.02 -4.08
CA TRP A 287 10.51 -1.30 -5.10
C TRP A 287 10.93 -1.74 -6.49
N LYS A 288 9.95 -2.16 -7.30
CA LYS A 288 10.18 -2.64 -8.66
C LYS A 288 10.22 -1.47 -9.65
N ILE A 289 11.34 -1.34 -10.35
CA ILE A 289 11.56 -0.39 -11.43
C ILE A 289 11.74 -1.20 -12.74
N PRO A 290 10.85 -1.05 -13.75
CA PRO A 290 11.00 -1.71 -15.04
C PRO A 290 12.36 -1.41 -15.69
N LEU A 291 13.07 -2.44 -16.15
CA LEU A 291 14.39 -2.27 -16.79
C LEU A 291 14.30 -1.80 -18.25
N ASN A 292 13.19 -2.11 -18.92
CA ASN A 292 12.96 -1.80 -20.33
C ASN A 292 11.66 -1.00 -20.47
N PRO A 293 11.61 0.25 -19.99
CA PRO A 293 10.43 1.07 -20.12
C PRO A 293 10.15 1.41 -21.58
N ALA A 294 8.89 1.48 -21.93
CA ALA A 294 8.43 1.95 -23.24
C ALA A 294 7.27 2.92 -23.02
N ILE A 295 7.14 3.92 -23.89
CA ILE A 295 6.00 4.83 -23.87
C ILE A 295 4.72 4.01 -24.10
N ALA A 296 3.81 4.05 -23.13
CA ALA A 296 2.53 3.38 -23.22
C ALA A 296 1.61 4.12 -24.19
N ALA A 297 0.72 3.37 -24.84
CA ALA A 297 -0.31 3.95 -25.72
C ALA A 297 -1.27 4.87 -24.93
N THR A 298 -1.46 4.58 -23.65
CA THR A 298 -2.28 5.37 -22.72
C THR A 298 -1.50 5.58 -21.43
N THR A 299 -1.56 6.79 -20.89
CA THR A 299 -0.92 7.14 -19.63
C THR A 299 -1.64 6.51 -18.44
N THR A 300 -0.91 6.21 -17.37
CA THR A 300 -1.51 5.79 -16.09
C THR A 300 -1.48 6.94 -15.09
N THR A 301 -2.60 7.21 -14.41
CA THR A 301 -2.68 8.28 -13.41
C THR A 301 -1.72 8.03 -12.25
N ALA A 302 -1.06 9.08 -11.77
CA ALA A 302 -0.31 9.02 -10.52
C ALA A 302 -1.27 8.88 -9.33
N ASN A 303 -1.05 7.88 -8.48
CA ASN A 303 -1.87 7.65 -7.29
C ASN A 303 -1.49 8.63 -6.16
N ASP A 304 -2.34 8.71 -5.14
CA ASP A 304 -1.98 9.23 -3.82
C ASP A 304 -1.01 8.24 -3.16
N GLY A 305 0.29 8.45 -3.35
CA GLY A 305 1.37 7.60 -2.86
C GLY A 305 2.63 7.63 -3.73
N PRO A 306 3.52 6.63 -3.58
CA PRO A 306 4.78 6.56 -4.32
C PRO A 306 4.60 6.56 -5.84
N ILE A 307 5.26 7.50 -6.50
CA ILE A 307 5.42 7.58 -7.96
C ILE A 307 6.80 7.11 -8.42
N GLY A 308 7.75 6.99 -7.51
CA GLY A 308 9.10 6.54 -7.81
C GLY A 308 9.96 6.41 -6.56
N MET A 309 11.23 6.09 -6.78
CA MET A 309 12.24 6.00 -5.74
C MET A 309 13.38 6.96 -6.04
N ALA A 310 13.75 7.81 -5.09
CA ALA A 310 14.97 8.60 -5.17
C ALA A 310 16.20 7.69 -5.04
N ILE A 311 17.34 8.13 -5.57
CA ILE A 311 18.58 7.34 -5.56
C ILE A 311 19.14 7.05 -4.15
N ASN A 312 18.70 7.79 -3.13
CA ASN A 312 19.03 7.53 -1.74
C ASN A 312 18.12 6.48 -1.06
N GLY A 313 17.13 5.96 -1.80
CA GLY A 313 16.22 4.94 -1.31
C GLY A 313 14.97 5.49 -0.62
N VAL A 314 14.75 6.80 -0.62
CA VAL A 314 13.53 7.42 -0.11
C VAL A 314 12.46 7.45 -1.22
N PRO A 315 11.22 7.04 -0.95
CA PRO A 315 10.14 7.17 -1.92
C PRO A 315 9.89 8.62 -2.35
N ILE A 316 9.50 8.80 -3.61
CA ILE A 316 8.99 10.07 -4.15
C ILE A 316 7.50 9.87 -4.36
N PHE A 317 6.67 10.75 -3.79
CA PHE A 317 5.22 10.73 -3.86
C PHE A 317 4.72 11.81 -4.83
N SER A 318 3.48 11.66 -5.30
CA SER A 318 2.77 12.71 -6.02
C SER A 318 2.57 13.94 -5.10
N PRO A 319 2.38 15.17 -5.63
CA PRO A 319 2.23 16.38 -4.81
C PRO A 319 0.98 16.40 -3.93
N CYS A 320 0.12 15.40 -4.08
CA CYS A 320 -1.22 15.37 -3.53
C CYS A 320 -1.17 15.10 -2.03
N LYS A 321 -2.01 15.84 -1.30
CA LYS A 321 -2.27 15.54 0.09
C LYS A 321 -2.97 14.20 0.21
N GLN A 322 -2.77 13.57 1.36
CA GLN A 322 -3.47 12.35 1.73
C GLN A 322 -4.97 12.42 1.45
N GLY A 323 -5.49 11.34 0.86
CA GLY A 323 -6.85 11.17 0.37
C GLY A 323 -7.06 11.70 -1.05
N GLY A 324 -6.03 12.24 -1.71
CA GLY A 324 -6.07 12.73 -3.09
C GLY A 324 -5.92 14.25 -3.23
N CYS A 325 -5.61 14.70 -4.45
CA CYS A 325 -5.20 16.07 -4.76
C CYS A 325 -6.29 17.12 -4.49
N GLN A 326 -7.57 16.71 -4.44
CA GLN A 326 -8.67 17.58 -4.04
C GLN A 326 -8.57 18.04 -2.57
N ASN A 327 -7.79 17.34 -1.75
CA ASN A 327 -7.52 17.74 -0.36
C ASN A 327 -6.38 18.78 -0.26
N GLY A 328 -5.75 19.11 -1.39
CA GLY A 328 -4.71 20.12 -1.51
C GLY A 328 -3.37 19.56 -1.94
N ASP A 329 -2.41 20.47 -2.07
CA ASP A 329 -1.02 20.22 -2.43
C ASP A 329 -0.16 20.29 -1.16
N THR A 330 0.56 19.22 -0.85
CA THR A 330 1.33 19.07 0.40
C THR A 330 2.40 20.16 0.55
N LYS A 331 3.05 20.57 -0.55
CA LYS A 331 4.06 21.65 -0.56
C LYS A 331 3.38 23.00 -0.32
N ALA A 332 2.32 23.30 -1.06
CA ALA A 332 1.60 24.57 -0.96
C ALA A 332 0.94 24.76 0.41
N LEU A 333 0.56 23.67 1.07
CA LEU A 333 0.00 23.67 2.41
C LEU A 333 1.06 23.84 3.51
N GLY A 334 2.35 23.85 3.19
CA GLY A 334 3.44 24.00 4.18
C GLY A 334 3.70 22.76 5.01
N GLU A 335 3.35 21.57 4.49
CA GLU A 335 3.50 20.27 5.18
C GLU A 335 4.85 19.59 4.89
N LEU A 336 5.69 20.18 4.02
CA LEU A 336 7.02 19.68 3.68
C LEU A 336 8.13 20.39 4.45
N ASP A 337 9.17 19.64 4.74
CA ASP A 337 10.43 20.13 5.29
C ASP A 337 11.26 20.87 4.24
N VAL A 338 12.39 21.45 4.68
CA VAL A 338 13.34 22.17 3.81
C VAL A 338 13.93 21.32 2.67
N CYS A 339 13.81 19.99 2.77
CA CYS A 339 14.26 19.03 1.75
C CYS A 339 13.13 18.60 0.80
N ASN A 340 11.95 19.23 0.90
CA ASN A 340 10.70 18.88 0.21
C ASN A 340 10.17 17.47 0.55
N GLY A 341 10.49 16.96 1.74
CA GLY A 341 9.96 15.70 2.24
C GLY A 341 9.22 15.85 3.56
N HIS A 342 8.59 14.77 4.00
CA HIS A 342 7.90 14.73 5.28
C HIS A 342 7.66 13.28 5.73
N ALA A 343 7.34 13.05 7.01
CA ALA A 343 6.85 11.75 7.47
C ALA A 343 5.33 11.60 7.22
N GLY A 344 4.93 10.49 6.59
CA GLY A 344 3.54 10.11 6.34
C GLY A 344 2.93 9.27 7.47
N ARG A 345 1.68 8.83 7.29
CA ARG A 345 0.92 8.09 8.32
C ARG A 345 1.58 6.81 8.80
N ALA A 346 2.44 6.17 8.01
CA ALA A 346 3.17 5.00 8.45
C ALA A 346 4.50 5.35 9.12
N ASP A 347 4.64 6.60 9.57
CA ASP A 347 5.90 7.19 10.04
C ASP A 347 7.00 7.03 8.97
N ASP A 348 6.60 7.05 7.70
CA ASP A 348 7.45 6.84 6.54
C ASP A 348 7.91 8.18 5.97
N TYR A 349 9.22 8.40 5.85
CA TYR A 349 9.72 9.61 5.22
C TYR A 349 9.65 9.48 3.69
N HIS A 350 9.19 10.54 3.02
CA HIS A 350 9.13 10.59 1.55
C HIS A 350 9.14 12.03 1.03
N TYR A 351 9.55 12.21 -0.24
CA TYR A 351 9.53 13.51 -0.92
C TYR A 351 8.23 13.72 -1.68
N HIS A 352 7.77 14.96 -1.80
CA HIS A 352 6.66 15.35 -2.69
C HIS A 352 7.07 16.29 -3.82
N ALA A 353 8.31 16.79 -3.79
CA ALA A 353 8.89 17.64 -4.83
C ALA A 353 10.40 17.35 -4.96
N ALA A 354 11.12 18.20 -5.69
CA ALA A 354 12.58 18.09 -5.88
C ALA A 354 13.30 17.82 -4.54
N PRO A 355 14.01 16.67 -4.38
CA PRO A 355 14.73 16.34 -3.14
C PRO A 355 15.95 17.25 -2.93
N ASN A 356 15.74 18.50 -2.53
CA ASN A 356 16.76 19.55 -2.56
C ASN A 356 18.01 19.19 -1.74
N CYS A 357 17.85 18.53 -0.60
CA CYS A 357 18.97 18.11 0.24
C CYS A 357 19.76 16.93 -0.32
N LEU A 358 19.12 16.03 -1.07
CA LEU A 358 19.81 15.01 -1.86
C LEU A 358 20.58 15.69 -3.00
N MET A 359 19.94 16.61 -3.71
CA MET A 359 20.55 17.32 -4.84
C MET A 359 21.76 18.15 -4.43
N ALA A 360 21.74 18.74 -3.23
CA ALA A 360 22.85 19.51 -2.67
C ALA A 360 24.13 18.67 -2.43
N GLY A 361 24.04 17.34 -2.45
CA GLY A 361 25.19 16.44 -2.36
C GLY A 361 26.09 16.41 -3.61
N GLN A 362 25.66 17.04 -4.71
CA GLN A 362 26.40 17.11 -5.97
C GLN A 362 26.33 18.53 -6.57
N PRO A 363 27.26 18.91 -7.47
CA PRO A 363 27.13 20.11 -8.29
C PRO A 363 25.80 20.16 -9.06
N ALA A 364 25.26 21.35 -9.31
CA ALA A 364 23.93 21.49 -9.92
C ALA A 364 23.83 20.82 -11.31
N ASP A 365 24.87 20.95 -12.14
CA ASP A 365 24.99 20.38 -13.48
C ASP A 365 25.14 18.85 -13.50
N TYR A 366 25.44 18.23 -12.35
CA TYR A 366 25.45 16.77 -12.21
C TYR A 366 24.07 16.18 -12.57
N TRP A 367 22.99 16.84 -12.13
CA TRP A 367 21.60 16.37 -12.27
C TRP A 367 21.00 16.55 -13.66
N ASP A 368 21.70 17.26 -14.54
CA ASP A 368 21.35 17.43 -15.96
C ASP A 368 21.55 16.12 -16.73
N THR A 369 22.46 15.28 -16.23
CA THR A 369 22.84 14.02 -16.89
C THR A 369 22.76 12.80 -15.98
N HIS A 370 22.49 12.96 -14.68
CA HIS A 370 22.36 11.85 -13.73
C HIS A 370 20.99 11.86 -13.05
N PRO A 371 20.28 10.71 -13.03
CA PRO A 371 18.98 10.64 -12.38
C PRO A 371 19.07 10.93 -10.88
N LEU A 372 18.12 11.72 -10.36
CA LEU A 372 17.87 11.86 -8.92
C LEU A 372 16.93 10.77 -8.39
N GLY A 373 16.25 10.05 -9.29
CA GLY A 373 15.37 8.94 -8.97
C GLY A 373 14.86 8.21 -10.20
N TRP A 374 14.04 7.20 -9.96
CA TRP A 374 13.44 6.35 -10.98
C TRP A 374 11.95 6.21 -10.72
N ALA A 375 11.13 6.52 -11.73
CA ALA A 375 9.69 6.37 -11.64
C ALA A 375 9.28 4.89 -11.68
N LEU A 376 8.11 4.57 -11.13
CA LEU A 376 7.61 3.18 -11.10
C LEU A 376 7.32 2.60 -12.50
N ASP A 377 7.30 3.41 -13.55
CA ASP A 377 7.20 2.97 -14.95
C ASP A 377 8.56 2.75 -15.63
N GLY A 378 9.67 2.97 -14.93
CA GLY A 378 11.03 2.67 -15.36
C GLY A 378 11.78 3.85 -15.98
N PHE A 379 11.12 4.95 -16.27
CA PHE A 379 11.79 6.16 -16.75
C PHE A 379 12.52 6.90 -15.62
N ALA A 380 13.65 7.51 -15.95
CA ALA A 380 14.44 8.28 -15.01
C ALA A 380 13.77 9.60 -14.65
N ILE A 381 14.05 10.08 -13.43
CA ILE A 381 13.68 11.40 -12.94
C ILE A 381 14.98 12.20 -12.77
N PHE A 382 15.11 13.32 -13.48
CA PHE A 382 16.26 14.21 -13.48
C PHE A 382 16.01 15.51 -12.74
N GLY A 383 17.07 16.32 -12.63
CA GLY A 383 17.01 17.69 -12.13
C GLY A 383 16.21 18.63 -13.04
N TYR A 384 16.39 19.93 -12.82
CA TYR A 384 15.63 20.98 -13.50
C TYR A 384 15.96 21.14 -14.99
N ASN A 385 17.11 20.65 -15.44
CA ASN A 385 17.62 20.88 -16.78
C ASN A 385 17.69 19.58 -17.60
N ASP A 386 17.70 19.76 -18.92
CA ASP A 386 18.13 18.75 -19.88
C ASP A 386 19.65 18.62 -19.89
N ALA A 387 20.16 17.56 -20.52
CA ALA A 387 21.60 17.25 -20.61
C ALA A 387 22.46 18.34 -21.30
N ASP A 388 21.84 19.32 -21.96
CA ASP A 388 22.50 20.48 -22.56
C ASP A 388 22.65 21.68 -21.60
N GLY A 389 22.18 21.53 -20.35
CA GLY A 389 22.22 22.55 -19.30
C GLY A 389 21.09 23.58 -19.35
N ARG A 390 20.13 23.46 -20.28
CA ARG A 390 18.95 24.32 -20.33
C ARG A 390 17.82 23.74 -19.49
N VAL A 391 16.99 24.61 -18.92
CA VAL A 391 15.78 24.20 -18.20
C VAL A 391 14.96 23.26 -19.07
N ALA A 392 14.61 22.10 -18.51
CA ALA A 392 13.95 21.03 -19.25
C ALA A 392 12.59 21.49 -19.77
N SER A 393 12.36 21.31 -21.07
CA SER A 393 11.07 21.64 -21.70
C SER A 393 10.08 20.50 -21.48
N ARG A 394 9.35 20.54 -20.37
CA ARG A 394 8.35 19.51 -19.99
C ARG A 394 7.13 19.55 -20.91
N ASP A 395 6.65 18.38 -21.31
CA ASP A 395 5.42 18.20 -22.07
C ASP A 395 4.17 18.46 -21.22
N GLU A 396 3.03 18.64 -21.89
CA GLU A 396 1.73 18.81 -21.25
C GLU A 396 1.06 17.48 -20.87
N VAL A 397 1.73 16.35 -21.12
CA VAL A 397 1.13 15.03 -20.93
C VAL A 397 1.40 14.52 -19.51
N CYS A 398 2.66 14.18 -19.23
CA CYS A 398 3.08 13.68 -17.92
C CYS A 398 4.16 14.55 -17.26
N GLY A 399 4.59 15.63 -17.90
CA GLY A 399 5.58 16.56 -17.34
C GLY A 399 7.02 16.05 -17.47
N GLY A 400 7.30 15.22 -18.47
CA GLY A 400 8.65 14.84 -18.89
C GLY A 400 8.96 15.36 -20.29
N ASN A 401 9.99 14.84 -20.93
CA ASN A 401 10.31 15.15 -22.33
C ASN A 401 11.02 13.96 -23.01
N THR A 402 11.39 14.13 -24.28
CA THR A 402 12.09 13.12 -25.08
C THR A 402 13.54 13.53 -25.41
N SER A 403 14.10 14.50 -24.68
CA SER A 403 15.48 14.96 -24.89
C SER A 403 16.44 13.80 -24.61
N PRO A 404 17.46 13.56 -25.46
CA PRO A 404 18.36 12.44 -25.29
C PRO A 404 19.32 12.65 -24.11
N VAL A 405 19.49 11.62 -23.28
CA VAL A 405 20.46 11.59 -22.17
C VAL A 405 21.04 10.17 -22.05
N SER A 406 22.34 10.06 -21.84
CA SER A 406 23.06 8.77 -21.92
C SER A 406 22.87 7.87 -20.70
N ASN A 407 22.52 8.43 -19.55
CA ASN A 407 22.39 7.70 -18.28
C ASN A 407 20.96 7.27 -17.95
N ALA A 408 20.05 7.30 -18.93
CA ALA A 408 18.68 6.79 -18.79
C ALA A 408 18.24 6.02 -20.03
N PRO A 409 17.14 5.24 -19.94
CA PRO A 409 16.46 4.68 -21.10
C PRO A 409 16.11 5.77 -22.12
N ALA A 410 16.24 5.45 -23.40
CA ALA A 410 15.89 6.38 -24.46
C ALA A 410 14.37 6.62 -24.53
N GLY A 411 13.98 7.74 -25.13
CA GLY A 411 12.61 8.01 -25.54
C GLY A 411 11.78 8.83 -24.56
N TYR A 412 12.05 8.77 -23.25
CA TYR A 412 11.38 9.65 -22.29
C TYR A 412 12.16 9.83 -20.99
N SER A 413 12.03 10.99 -20.36
CA SER A 413 12.60 11.28 -19.04
C SER A 413 11.73 12.30 -18.30
N TYR A 414 11.55 12.12 -16.99
CA TYR A 414 10.89 13.10 -16.13
C TYR A 414 11.91 14.11 -15.60
N HIS A 415 11.45 15.31 -15.32
CA HIS A 415 12.26 16.37 -14.74
C HIS A 415 11.51 17.04 -13.60
N VAL A 416 12.23 17.33 -12.52
CA VAL A 416 11.64 18.10 -11.42
C VAL A 416 11.46 19.57 -11.80
N THR A 417 10.52 20.25 -11.15
CA THR A 417 10.27 21.67 -11.31
C THR A 417 9.70 22.28 -10.03
N ASP A 418 9.67 23.60 -9.94
CA ASP A 418 9.05 24.33 -8.84
C ASP A 418 7.53 24.52 -8.99
N ALA A 419 6.96 24.14 -10.13
CA ALA A 419 5.52 24.18 -10.37
C ALA A 419 4.86 22.79 -10.20
N ALA A 420 3.71 22.72 -9.53
CA ALA A 420 2.94 21.48 -9.42
C ALA A 420 2.67 20.90 -10.83
N PRO A 421 2.86 19.59 -11.06
CA PRO A 421 2.98 18.52 -10.06
C PRO A 421 4.41 18.20 -9.55
N TYR A 422 5.37 19.13 -9.70
CA TYR A 422 6.78 19.09 -9.25
C TYR A 422 7.67 17.97 -9.80
N VAL A 423 7.13 16.78 -10.10
CA VAL A 423 7.86 15.62 -10.62
C VAL A 423 7.15 15.12 -11.88
N LEU A 424 5.98 14.47 -11.73
CA LEU A 424 5.16 13.97 -12.84
C LEU A 424 3.66 14.07 -12.51
N SER A 425 2.81 14.24 -13.54
CA SER A 425 1.34 14.18 -13.41
C SER A 425 0.78 12.79 -13.66
N CYS A 426 1.47 11.98 -14.44
CA CYS A 426 1.10 10.63 -14.80
C CYS A 426 2.33 9.79 -15.18
N PHE A 427 2.14 8.49 -15.27
CA PHE A 427 3.12 7.59 -15.86
C PHE A 427 2.94 7.56 -17.38
N ARG A 428 4.01 7.89 -18.08
CA ARG A 428 4.16 7.83 -19.53
C ARG A 428 4.42 6.40 -20.00
N GLY A 429 5.07 5.57 -19.18
CA GLY A 429 5.26 4.15 -19.43
C GLY A 429 4.21 3.27 -18.74
N THR A 430 4.47 1.97 -18.75
CA THR A 430 3.67 0.99 -17.99
C THR A 430 4.24 0.84 -16.58
N PRO A 431 3.51 1.23 -15.53
CA PRO A 431 3.99 1.11 -14.15
C PRO A 431 4.23 -0.34 -13.73
N SER A 432 5.13 -0.52 -12.78
CA SER A 432 5.34 -1.81 -12.14
C SER A 432 4.10 -2.23 -11.33
N PRO A 433 3.98 -3.54 -11.02
CA PRO A 433 2.87 -4.05 -10.21
C PRO A 433 2.78 -3.43 -8.81
N ASP A 434 3.84 -2.77 -8.34
CA ASP A 434 3.86 -2.13 -7.03
C ASP A 434 2.89 -0.94 -6.96
N LEU A 435 2.55 -0.29 -8.10
CA LEU A 435 1.65 0.87 -8.12
C LEU A 435 0.25 0.53 -7.56
N ALA A 436 -0.32 -0.64 -7.91
CA ALA A 436 -1.65 -1.05 -7.46
C ALA A 436 -1.69 -1.48 -5.99
N GLY A 437 -0.55 -1.89 -5.43
CA GLY A 437 -0.43 -2.47 -4.08
C GLY A 437 0.46 -1.68 -3.13
N GLN A 438 0.81 -0.44 -3.47
CA GLN A 438 1.83 0.35 -2.75
C GLN A 438 1.54 0.48 -1.25
N GLY A 439 0.28 0.61 -0.86
CA GLY A 439 -0.14 0.70 0.55
C GLY A 439 0.28 -0.51 1.40
N ALA A 440 0.42 -1.70 0.82
CA ALA A 440 0.84 -2.90 1.54
C ALA A 440 2.31 -2.86 2.01
N LYS A 441 3.14 -1.99 1.41
CA LYS A 441 4.53 -1.78 1.82
C LYS A 441 4.66 -0.84 3.03
N PHE A 442 3.56 -0.20 3.44
CA PHE A 442 3.50 0.72 4.57
C PHE A 442 2.63 0.12 5.68
N SER A 443 3.08 0.21 6.94
CA SER A 443 2.33 -0.32 8.07
C SER A 443 2.36 0.67 9.24
N PRO A 444 1.31 1.49 9.41
CA PRO A 444 1.21 2.38 10.58
C PRO A 444 1.32 1.59 11.88
N ILE A 445 2.24 2.01 12.76
CA ILE A 445 2.46 1.34 14.05
C ILE A 445 1.87 2.11 15.22
N ARG A 446 1.58 3.39 15.03
CA ARG A 446 0.92 4.26 16.00
C ARG A 446 -0.11 5.13 15.29
N ARG A 447 -1.12 5.57 16.03
CA ARG A 447 -2.01 6.62 15.55
C ARG A 447 -1.30 7.97 15.68
N PRO A 448 -1.56 8.95 14.81
CA PRO A 448 -1.08 10.30 15.04
C PRO A 448 -1.56 10.76 16.41
N PRO A 449 -0.65 11.19 17.29
CA PRO A 449 -1.01 11.44 18.67
C PRO A 449 -1.90 12.67 18.80
N VAL A 450 -2.00 13.49 17.75
CA VAL A 450 -2.86 14.66 17.73
C VAL A 450 -3.58 14.78 16.40
N ARG A 451 -4.78 15.36 16.42
CA ARG A 451 -5.47 15.82 15.21
C ARG A 451 -4.60 16.88 14.52
N PRO A 452 -4.39 16.82 13.20
CA PRO A 452 -3.62 17.82 12.45
C PRO A 452 -3.98 19.28 12.80
N PHE A 453 -2.97 20.08 13.13
CA PHE A 453 -3.07 21.54 13.31
C PHE A 453 -1.75 22.20 12.87
N GLY A 454 -1.77 23.50 12.60
CA GLY A 454 -0.58 24.23 12.18
C GLY A 454 0.44 24.35 13.31
N VAL A 455 1.69 24.00 13.03
CA VAL A 455 2.82 24.10 13.96
C VAL A 455 3.86 25.10 13.44
N SER A 456 4.87 25.40 14.25
CA SER A 456 6.03 26.18 13.82
C SER A 456 7.30 25.63 14.46
N ALA A 457 8.46 26.13 14.01
CA ALA A 457 9.77 25.76 14.55
C ALA A 457 9.98 24.24 14.62
N MET A 458 9.46 23.51 13.62
CA MET A 458 9.66 22.07 13.56
C MET A 458 11.12 21.77 13.28
N THR A 459 11.71 20.88 14.08
CA THR A 459 13.08 20.40 13.91
C THR A 459 13.20 18.93 14.28
N LEU A 460 14.02 18.17 13.58
CA LEU A 460 14.46 16.83 14.01
C LEU A 460 15.94 16.85 14.40
N THR A 461 16.22 16.45 15.63
CA THR A 461 17.60 16.36 16.14
C THR A 461 17.84 15.03 16.85
N THR A 462 19.09 14.64 17.03
CA THR A 462 19.45 13.51 17.90
C THR A 462 19.92 14.06 19.26
N ASP A 463 19.27 13.62 20.34
CA ASP A 463 19.75 13.87 21.70
C ASP A 463 21.00 13.02 21.95
N ALA A 464 22.16 13.68 22.06
CA ALA A 464 23.44 13.01 22.21
C ALA A 464 23.59 12.27 23.56
N SER A 465 22.75 12.58 24.56
CA SER A 465 22.86 11.98 25.89
C SER A 465 22.30 10.56 25.95
N ASP A 466 21.28 10.25 25.13
CA ASP A 466 20.54 8.99 25.21
C ASP A 466 20.16 8.40 23.83
N GLY A 467 20.54 9.09 22.75
CA GLY A 467 20.38 8.64 21.37
C GLY A 467 18.96 8.74 20.82
N TYR A 468 18.03 9.42 21.51
CA TYR A 468 16.69 9.62 20.95
C TYR A 468 16.72 10.58 19.77
N GLN A 469 15.94 10.25 18.75
CA GLN A 469 15.50 11.22 17.76
C GLN A 469 14.42 12.10 18.38
N VAL A 470 14.48 13.41 18.17
CA VAL A 470 13.63 14.40 18.83
C VAL A 470 13.02 15.30 17.76
N VAL A 471 11.74 15.06 17.45
CA VAL A 471 10.93 15.99 16.67
C VAL A 471 10.37 17.02 17.64
N GLN A 472 10.88 18.25 17.56
CA GLN A 472 10.36 19.39 18.29
C GLN A 472 9.40 20.18 17.42
N PHE A 473 8.36 20.76 18.01
CA PHE A 473 7.48 21.73 17.35
C PHE A 473 6.89 22.71 18.37
N HIS A 474 6.46 23.88 17.89
CA HIS A 474 5.78 24.91 18.69
C HIS A 474 4.34 25.10 18.21
N THR A 475 3.44 25.36 19.15
CA THR A 475 2.04 25.70 18.89
C THR A 475 1.55 26.83 19.78
N ASP A 476 0.79 27.75 19.20
CA ASP A 476 0.19 28.88 19.93
C ASP A 476 -1.17 28.54 20.56
N ARG A 477 -1.64 27.29 20.39
CA ARG A 477 -2.92 26.84 20.90
C ARG A 477 -2.78 25.58 21.76
N PRO A 478 -3.56 25.45 22.84
CA PRO A 478 -3.68 24.19 23.54
C PRO A 478 -4.30 23.12 22.62
N PHE A 479 -4.02 21.85 22.91
CA PHE A 479 -4.54 20.71 22.17
C PHE A 479 -4.63 19.48 23.06
N SER A 480 -5.41 18.48 22.65
CA SER A 480 -5.39 17.16 23.29
C SER A 480 -4.58 16.19 22.45
N SER A 481 -3.65 15.49 23.08
CA SER A 481 -2.93 14.35 22.51
C SER A 481 -3.50 13.01 22.98
N THR A 482 -3.11 11.92 22.33
CA THR A 482 -3.45 10.53 22.63
C THR A 482 -2.27 9.64 22.23
N GLU A 483 -2.04 8.52 22.92
CA GLU A 483 -1.06 7.51 22.50
C GLU A 483 -1.75 6.27 21.90
N THR A 484 -2.88 5.87 22.49
CA THR A 484 -3.57 4.61 22.14
C THR A 484 -4.84 4.82 21.33
N GLY A 485 -5.23 6.08 21.10
CA GLY A 485 -6.50 6.47 20.49
C GLY A 485 -7.70 6.36 21.43
N THR A 486 -7.52 5.81 22.64
CA THR A 486 -8.57 5.69 23.67
C THR A 486 -8.24 6.51 24.93
N ASP A 487 -7.02 7.01 25.03
CA ASP A 487 -6.56 7.98 26.04
C ASP A 487 -6.55 9.41 25.50
N SER A 488 -6.46 10.38 26.42
CA SER A 488 -6.53 11.81 26.10
C SER A 488 -5.70 12.59 27.13
N TYR A 489 -4.76 13.40 26.67
CA TYR A 489 -3.90 14.23 27.51
C TYR A 489 -3.98 15.68 27.04
N GLU A 490 -4.32 16.59 27.97
CA GLU A 490 -4.39 18.02 27.67
C GLU A 490 -3.00 18.65 27.65
N GLN A 491 -2.67 19.31 26.55
CA GLN A 491 -1.40 19.97 26.31
C GLN A 491 -1.60 21.48 26.20
N LYS A 492 -0.77 22.24 26.89
CA LYS A 492 -0.79 23.71 26.81
C LYS A 492 -0.16 24.18 25.49
N ALA A 493 -0.49 25.41 25.10
CA ALA A 493 0.29 26.11 24.07
C ALA A 493 1.76 26.21 24.49
N GLY A 494 2.68 26.09 23.53
CA GLY A 494 4.12 26.12 23.75
C GLY A 494 4.87 25.11 22.88
N THR A 495 6.12 24.89 23.25
CA THR A 495 6.99 23.89 22.61
C THR A 495 6.71 22.50 23.16
N HIS A 496 6.68 21.52 22.27
CA HIS A 496 6.52 20.09 22.57
C HIS A 496 7.52 19.28 21.77
N ARG A 497 7.77 18.05 22.23
CA ARG A 497 8.72 17.12 21.62
C ARG A 497 8.17 15.71 21.59
N ILE A 498 8.28 15.08 20.44
CA ILE A 498 8.15 13.63 20.27
C ILE A 498 9.57 13.07 20.23
N ARG A 499 9.96 12.34 21.27
CA ARG A 499 11.22 11.61 21.33
C ARG A 499 10.94 10.17 20.91
N TYR A 500 11.76 9.61 20.03
CA TYR A 500 11.66 8.21 19.67
C TYR A 500 13.02 7.56 19.40
N LYS A 501 13.13 6.25 19.67
CA LYS A 501 14.32 5.47 19.30
C LYS A 501 13.99 4.01 19.05
N PRO A 502 14.73 3.31 18.16
CA PRO A 502 14.63 1.86 18.05
C PRO A 502 14.97 1.19 19.38
N VAL A 503 14.17 0.21 19.78
CA VAL A 503 14.46 -0.68 20.92
C VAL A 503 15.35 -1.81 20.42
N THR A 504 16.42 -2.13 21.15
CA THR A 504 17.38 -3.17 20.77
C THR A 504 17.69 -4.10 21.94
N GLY A 505 18.40 -5.21 21.66
CA GLY A 505 18.91 -6.12 22.68
C GLY A 505 17.82 -6.80 23.52
N SER A 506 18.07 -6.94 24.82
CA SER A 506 17.17 -7.63 25.75
C SER A 506 15.82 -6.92 25.92
N ALA A 507 15.78 -5.60 25.79
CA ALA A 507 14.54 -4.83 25.85
C ALA A 507 13.63 -5.15 24.65
N LEU A 508 14.20 -5.26 23.45
CA LEU A 508 13.45 -5.67 22.27
C LEU A 508 12.96 -7.11 22.43
N ALA A 509 13.84 -8.02 22.88
CA ALA A 509 13.47 -9.41 23.11
C ALA A 509 12.29 -9.52 24.09
N ALA A 510 12.29 -8.74 25.17
CA ALA A 510 11.20 -8.72 26.14
C ALA A 510 9.87 -8.24 25.50
N LEU A 511 9.89 -7.13 24.75
CA LEU A 511 8.69 -6.63 24.05
C LEU A 511 8.14 -7.67 23.07
N LEU A 512 9.01 -8.29 22.27
CA LEU A 512 8.57 -9.28 21.27
C LEU A 512 8.00 -10.58 21.87
N THR A 513 8.18 -10.84 23.18
CA THR A 513 7.49 -11.95 23.86
C THR A 513 6.06 -11.64 24.28
N GLN A 514 5.66 -10.36 24.27
CA GLN A 514 4.30 -9.96 24.63
C GLN A 514 3.31 -10.38 23.54
N ALA A 515 2.14 -10.84 23.95
CA ALA A 515 1.14 -11.39 23.02
C ALA A 515 0.66 -10.33 22.01
N GLU A 516 0.56 -9.06 22.44
CA GLU A 516 0.23 -7.93 21.57
C GLU A 516 1.28 -7.63 20.48
N HIS A 517 2.49 -8.19 20.60
CA HIS A 517 3.59 -8.00 19.65
C HIS A 517 3.93 -9.29 18.88
N ALA A 518 3.03 -10.28 18.89
CA ALA A 518 3.21 -11.51 18.12
C ALA A 518 3.37 -11.21 16.61
N GLY A 519 4.41 -11.80 16.01
CA GLY A 519 4.74 -11.63 14.59
C GLY A 519 5.46 -10.32 14.24
N LYS A 520 5.75 -9.48 15.24
CA LYS A 520 6.55 -8.25 15.09
C LYS A 520 8.04 -8.57 15.17
N SER A 521 8.86 -7.69 14.61
CA SER A 521 10.32 -7.88 14.53
C SER A 521 11.13 -6.66 14.93
N ALA A 522 10.51 -5.48 14.98
CA ALA A 522 11.15 -4.25 15.41
C ALA A 522 10.19 -3.47 16.32
N CYS A 523 10.75 -2.74 17.29
CA CYS A 523 9.98 -1.86 18.16
C CYS A 523 10.70 -0.52 18.33
N TRP A 524 9.93 0.51 18.64
CA TRP A 524 10.42 1.85 18.94
C TRP A 524 9.80 2.32 20.25
N ASP A 525 10.64 2.88 21.12
CA ASP A 525 10.19 3.58 22.33
C ASP A 525 9.86 5.02 21.97
N PHE A 526 8.71 5.51 22.44
CA PHE A 526 8.21 6.86 22.23
C PHE A 526 7.97 7.56 23.55
N GLN A 527 8.30 8.85 23.57
CA GLN A 527 8.05 9.74 24.69
C GLN A 527 7.53 11.07 24.15
N PHE A 528 6.56 11.65 24.84
CA PHE A 528 6.06 12.98 24.53
C PHE A 528 6.30 13.89 25.73
N THR A 529 6.98 15.01 25.47
CA THR A 529 7.45 15.92 26.51
C THR A 529 7.19 17.37 26.11
N ASP A 530 7.03 18.23 27.11
CA ASP A 530 6.95 19.67 26.88
C ASP A 530 8.33 20.32 26.65
N GLY A 531 8.35 21.64 26.44
CA GLY A 531 9.57 22.43 26.25
C GLY A 531 10.58 22.36 27.40
N MET A 532 10.14 21.97 28.61
CA MET A 532 10.97 21.78 29.81
C MET A 532 11.38 20.31 30.03
N ASN A 533 11.11 19.43 29.06
CA ASN A 533 11.32 17.98 29.13
C ASN A 533 10.47 17.27 30.20
N ALA A 534 9.38 17.90 30.66
CA ALA A 534 8.44 17.21 31.54
C ALA A 534 7.55 16.28 30.69
N THR A 535 7.43 15.03 31.13
CA THR A 535 6.53 14.04 30.53
C THR A 535 5.08 14.43 30.77
N THR A 536 4.29 14.53 29.70
CA THR A 536 2.87 14.89 29.78
C THR A 536 1.93 13.72 29.49
N GLN A 537 2.47 12.58 29.05
CA GLN A 537 1.77 11.32 28.79
C GLN A 537 2.73 10.12 28.94
N PRO A 538 2.23 8.89 29.19
CA PRO A 538 3.08 7.71 29.39
C PRO A 538 3.99 7.41 28.19
N ASN A 539 5.17 6.86 28.46
CA ASN A 539 6.02 6.31 27.41
C ASN A 539 5.36 5.05 26.83
N VAL A 540 5.45 4.87 25.52
CA VAL A 540 4.85 3.73 24.82
C VAL A 540 5.85 3.11 23.85
N ALA A 541 5.87 1.77 23.80
CA ALA A 541 6.59 1.04 22.78
C ALA A 541 5.62 0.60 21.67
N TYR A 542 5.95 0.91 20.42
CA TYR A 542 5.21 0.45 19.25
C TYR A 542 6.05 -0.51 18.43
N CYS A 543 5.46 -1.64 18.00
CA CYS A 543 6.17 -2.70 17.29
C CYS A 543 5.60 -2.95 15.89
N ARG A 544 6.48 -3.23 14.93
CA ARG A 544 6.19 -3.54 13.52
C ARG A 544 6.56 -4.96 13.13
#